data_AF-A0A434QTF7-F1
#
_entry.id   AF-A0A434QTF7-F1
#
_cell.length_a   1.000
_cell.length_b   1.000
_cell.length_c   1.000
_cell.angle_alpha   90.00
_cell.angle_beta   90.00
_cell.angle_gamma   90.00
#
_symmetry.space_group_name_H-M   'P 1'
#
loop_
_entity.id
_entity.type
_entity.pdbx_description
1 polymer ?
#
loop_
_entity_poly.entity_id
_entity_poly.type
_entity_poly.pdbx_seq_one_letter_code
_entity_poly.pdbx_strand_id
1 'polypeptide(L)'
;GQGGEIEQAYGFDLSPILARAAEFKELADAVAAERKAFRLVKERLTICRRDVVKMIEAGINEDVPANWRTFQRRYEAIVGRLPRTAPRQVLEAIADELEDLWADVHQTLESFVESQDSNANESHSERHIQNSNPDFHSTDESEHGLGKIDEASGSAAKTDNVHS
;
A
#
# COMPACT_ATOMS: atom_id res chain seq x y z
N GLY A 1 15.36 29.11 -78.70
CA GLY A 1 14.08 29.55 -78.12
C GLY A 1 14.41 30.31 -76.85
N GLN A 2 13.90 31.53 -76.74
CA GLN A 2 14.18 32.50 -75.68
C GLN A 2 13.86 31.95 -74.29
N GLY A 3 14.67 32.39 -73.32
CA GLY A 3 14.60 31.99 -71.93
C GLY A 3 13.23 32.25 -71.33
N GLY A 4 12.74 31.25 -70.58
CA GLY A 4 11.70 31.46 -69.58
C GLY A 4 12.26 32.36 -68.50
N GLU A 5 12.16 33.67 -68.72
CA GLU A 5 12.35 34.70 -67.72
C GLU A 5 11.23 34.52 -66.68
N ILE A 6 11.61 34.12 -65.47
CA ILE A 6 10.64 33.98 -64.37
C ILE A 6 10.24 35.40 -63.97
N GLU A 7 9.08 35.85 -64.45
CA GLU A 7 8.60 37.24 -64.31
C GLU A 7 8.12 37.57 -62.89
N GLN A 8 7.82 36.57 -62.05
CA GLN A 8 7.57 36.75 -60.62
C GLN A 8 7.66 35.41 -59.87
N ALA A 9 8.50 35.35 -58.83
CA ALA A 9 8.58 34.20 -57.93
C ALA A 9 7.88 34.54 -56.60
N TYR A 10 6.73 33.91 -56.34
CA TYR A 10 6.15 33.84 -54.99
C TYR A 10 6.82 32.68 -54.23
N GLY A 11 8.00 32.93 -53.67
CA GLY A 11 8.76 31.96 -52.88
C GLY A 11 8.92 32.43 -51.43
N PHE A 12 8.57 31.57 -50.47
CA PHE A 12 8.82 31.84 -49.05
C PHE A 12 10.25 31.43 -48.72
N ASP A 13 11.10 32.39 -48.34
CA ASP A 13 12.45 32.07 -47.89
C ASP A 13 12.40 31.49 -46.46
N LEU A 14 12.74 30.21 -46.33
CA LEU A 14 12.79 29.49 -45.06
C LEU A 14 14.16 29.58 -44.39
N SER A 15 15.18 30.13 -45.05
CA SER A 15 16.54 30.28 -44.50
C SER A 15 16.55 30.97 -43.13
N PRO A 16 15.76 32.03 -42.89
CA PRO A 16 15.69 32.66 -41.57
C PRO A 16 15.09 31.77 -40.47
N ILE A 17 14.14 30.89 -40.81
CA ILE A 17 13.52 29.96 -39.87
C ILE A 17 14.46 28.78 -39.58
N LEU A 18 15.12 28.25 -40.61
CA LEU A 18 16.10 27.17 -40.49
C LEU A 18 17.32 27.59 -39.68
N ALA A 19 17.79 28.83 -39.84
CA ALA A 19 18.89 29.39 -39.05
C ALA A 19 18.59 29.39 -37.54
N ARG A 20 17.31 29.52 -37.16
CA ARG A 20 16.83 29.53 -35.76
C ARG A 20 16.20 28.21 -35.31
N ALA A 21 16.23 27.17 -36.14
CA ALA A 21 15.54 25.92 -35.85
C ALA A 21 16.00 25.25 -34.55
N ALA A 22 17.28 25.42 -34.19
CA ALA A 22 17.82 24.93 -32.92
C ALA A 22 17.15 25.60 -31.71
N GLU A 23 17.03 26.93 -31.71
CA GLU A 23 16.34 27.68 -30.64
C GLU A 23 14.88 27.23 -30.48
N PHE A 24 14.17 27.08 -31.61
CA PHE A 24 12.77 26.64 -31.57
C PHE A 24 12.63 25.21 -31.06
N LYS A 25 13.57 24.33 -31.40
CA LYS A 25 13.61 22.97 -30.89
C LYS A 25 13.81 22.97 -29.38
N GLU A 26 14.77 23.73 -28.86
CA GLU A 26 15.02 23.83 -27.41
C GLU A 26 13.79 24.34 -26.66
N LEU A 27 13.12 25.38 -27.18
CA LEU A 27 11.89 25.90 -26.60
C LEU A 27 10.75 24.86 -26.63
N ALA A 28 10.61 24.12 -27.73
CA ALA A 28 9.62 23.06 -27.86
C ALA A 28 9.88 21.93 -26.86
N ASP A 29 11.13 21.51 -26.72
CA ASP A 29 11.55 20.47 -25.78
C ASP A 29 11.31 20.91 -24.33
N ALA A 30 11.60 22.17 -23.98
CA ALA A 30 11.32 22.73 -22.66
C ALA A 30 9.81 22.74 -22.33
N VAL A 31 8.97 23.16 -23.29
CA VAL A 31 7.51 23.13 -23.13
C VAL A 31 6.99 21.69 -23.00
N ALA A 32 7.53 20.76 -23.77
CA ALA A 32 7.15 19.35 -23.69
C ALA A 32 7.52 18.73 -22.32
N ALA A 33 8.71 19.06 -21.81
CA ALA A 33 9.18 18.63 -20.50
C ALA A 33 8.29 19.16 -19.37
N GLU A 34 7.97 20.45 -19.38
CA GLU A 34 7.09 21.07 -18.37
C GLU A 34 5.68 20.45 -18.41
N ARG A 35 5.11 20.23 -19.60
CA ARG A 35 3.82 19.53 -19.75
C ARG A 35 3.86 18.11 -19.20
N LYS A 36 4.97 17.38 -19.38
CA LYS A 36 5.16 16.04 -18.84
C LYS A 36 5.23 16.08 -17.31
N ALA A 37 6.04 16.98 -16.75
CA ALA A 37 6.15 17.16 -15.30
C ALA A 37 4.78 17.49 -14.67
N PHE A 38 4.03 18.41 -15.27
CA PHE A 38 2.69 18.77 -14.81
C PHE A 38 1.73 17.57 -14.81
N ARG A 39 1.75 16.72 -15.85
CA ARG A 39 0.93 15.50 -15.89
C ARG A 39 1.28 14.53 -14.77
N LEU A 40 2.57 14.32 -14.52
CA LEU A 40 3.05 13.40 -13.48
C LEU A 40 2.60 13.83 -12.08
N VAL A 41 2.67 15.13 -11.78
CA VAL A 41 2.19 15.67 -10.50
C VAL A 41 0.69 15.47 -10.34
N LYS A 42 -0.10 15.70 -11.39
CA LYS A 42 -1.55 15.45 -11.36
C LYS A 42 -1.91 13.98 -11.16
N GLU A 43 -1.14 13.09 -11.77
CA GLU A 43 -1.30 11.65 -11.60
C GLU A 43 -1.04 11.24 -10.15
N ARG A 44 0.11 11.62 -9.59
CA ARG A 44 0.46 11.42 -8.17
C ARG A 44 -0.66 11.91 -7.25
N LEU A 45 -1.10 13.15 -7.44
CA LEU A 45 -2.17 13.75 -6.65
C LEU A 45 -3.48 12.96 -6.73
N THR A 46 -3.82 12.44 -7.90
CA THR A 46 -5.04 11.64 -8.09
C THR A 46 -4.95 10.30 -7.36
N ILE A 47 -3.80 9.63 -7.45
CA ILE A 47 -3.53 8.36 -6.78
C ILE A 47 -3.55 8.56 -5.26
N CYS A 48 -2.73 9.46 -4.73
CA CYS A 48 -2.65 9.73 -3.29
C CYS A 48 -4.01 10.13 -2.71
N ARG A 49 -4.79 10.96 -3.42
CA ARG A 49 -6.13 11.36 -2.96
C ARG A 49 -7.06 10.16 -2.80
N ARG A 50 -7.06 9.25 -3.79
CA ARG A 50 -7.87 8.03 -3.73
C ARG A 50 -7.39 7.13 -2.58
N ASP A 51 -6.08 6.95 -2.47
CA ASP A 51 -5.50 5.98 -1.56
C ASP A 51 -5.67 6.42 -0.09
N VAL A 52 -5.48 7.71 0.22
CA VAL A 52 -5.76 8.26 1.57
C VAL A 52 -7.22 8.05 1.96
N VAL A 53 -8.17 8.34 1.07
CA VAL A 53 -9.60 8.11 1.34
C VAL A 53 -9.86 6.64 1.61
N LYS A 54 -9.29 5.75 0.80
CA LYS A 54 -9.46 4.31 0.96
C LYS A 54 -8.88 3.77 2.26
N MET A 55 -7.74 4.29 2.69
CA MET A 55 -7.10 3.89 3.95
C MET A 55 -7.88 4.40 5.16
N ILE A 56 -8.40 5.63 5.10
CA ILE A 56 -9.29 6.16 6.15
C ILE A 56 -10.58 5.32 6.22
N GLU A 57 -11.20 5.01 5.08
CA GLU A 57 -12.38 4.13 5.02
C GLU A 57 -12.08 2.74 5.60
N ALA A 58 -10.95 2.14 5.24
CA ALA A 58 -10.52 0.83 5.75
C ALA A 58 -10.32 0.86 7.26
N GLY A 59 -9.58 1.83 7.78
CA GLY A 59 -9.32 1.96 9.22
C GLY A 59 -10.59 2.17 10.05
N ILE A 60 -11.60 2.87 9.50
CA ILE A 60 -12.92 3.00 10.12
C ILE A 60 -13.68 1.65 10.09
N ASN A 61 -13.69 0.96 8.95
CA ASN A 61 -14.42 -0.29 8.80
C ASN A 61 -13.82 -1.45 9.62
N GLU A 62 -12.52 -1.40 9.87
CA GLU A 62 -11.78 -2.38 10.68
C GLU A 62 -11.73 -2.01 12.18
N ASP A 63 -12.47 -0.96 12.60
CA ASP A 63 -12.54 -0.47 13.98
C ASP A 63 -11.16 -0.21 14.62
N VAL A 64 -10.19 0.20 13.81
CA VAL A 64 -8.83 0.49 14.26
C VAL A 64 -8.87 1.67 15.24
N PRO A 65 -8.25 1.56 16.44
CA PRO A 65 -8.30 2.59 17.47
C PRO A 65 -7.38 3.78 17.12
N ALA A 66 -7.87 4.67 16.25
CA ALA A 66 -7.19 5.88 15.83
C ALA A 66 -8.13 7.08 15.69
N ASN A 67 -7.55 8.28 15.62
CA ASN A 67 -8.32 9.51 15.47
C ASN A 67 -8.66 9.79 13.99
N TRP A 68 -9.47 8.92 13.38
CA TRP A 68 -9.90 8.98 11.97
C TRP A 68 -10.50 10.33 11.57
N ARG A 69 -11.22 10.96 12.49
CA ARG A 69 -11.82 12.29 12.29
C ARG A 69 -10.77 13.38 12.06
N THR A 70 -9.60 13.26 12.68
CA THR A 70 -8.51 14.23 12.50
C THR A 70 -7.85 14.04 11.14
N PHE A 71 -7.60 12.79 10.73
CA PHE A 71 -7.10 12.50 9.38
C PHE A 71 -8.07 12.99 8.30
N GLN A 72 -9.37 12.75 8.48
CA GLN A 72 -10.39 13.22 7.53
C GLN A 72 -10.43 14.75 7.42
N ARG A 73 -10.37 15.49 8.54
CA ARG A 73 -10.31 16.97 8.49
C ARG A 73 -9.05 17.48 7.82
N ARG A 74 -7.89 16.85 8.09
CA ARG A 74 -6.62 17.23 7.45
C ARG A 74 -6.69 16.98 5.94
N TYR A 75 -7.24 15.84 5.53
CA TYR A 75 -7.52 15.55 4.13
C TYR A 75 -8.43 16.61 3.48
N GLU A 76 -9.56 16.94 4.11
CA GLU A 76 -10.50 17.94 3.60
C GLU A 76 -9.85 19.34 3.48
N ALA A 77 -9.00 19.71 4.43
CA ALA A 77 -8.26 20.97 4.40
C ALA A 77 -7.19 21.02 3.29
N ILE A 78 -6.52 19.90 3.00
CA ILE A 78 -5.58 19.79 1.87
C ILE A 78 -6.37 19.86 0.56
N VAL A 79 -7.41 19.04 0.41
CA VAL A 79 -8.15 18.95 -0.85
C VAL A 79 -8.94 20.22 -1.15
N GLY A 80 -9.46 20.89 -0.12
CA GLY A 80 -10.17 22.16 -0.24
C GLY A 80 -9.31 23.31 -0.77
N ARG A 81 -7.97 23.20 -0.69
CA ARG A 81 -7.03 24.18 -1.25
C ARG A 81 -6.74 23.98 -2.73
N LEU A 82 -7.14 22.86 -3.36
CA LEU A 82 -6.86 22.61 -4.77
C LEU A 82 -7.55 23.66 -5.66
N PRO A 83 -6.80 24.49 -6.41
CA PRO A 83 -7.39 25.40 -7.38
C PRO A 83 -7.87 24.65 -8.62
N ARG A 84 -8.87 25.18 -9.32
CA ARG A 84 -9.31 24.64 -10.64
C ARG A 84 -8.22 24.78 -11.70
N THR A 85 -7.35 25.78 -11.57
CA THR A 85 -6.18 26.01 -12.41
C THR A 85 -5.05 26.51 -11.53
N ALA A 86 -3.95 25.76 -11.48
CA ALA A 86 -2.82 26.04 -10.61
C ALA A 86 -1.50 25.83 -11.37
N PRO A 87 -0.46 26.61 -11.06
CA PRO A 87 0.88 26.32 -11.55
C PRO A 87 1.40 25.01 -10.94
N ARG A 88 2.33 24.35 -11.63
CA ARG A 88 2.87 23.04 -11.22
C ARG A 88 3.37 23.04 -9.78
N GLN A 89 4.08 24.09 -9.38
CA GLN A 89 4.70 24.22 -8.06
C GLN A 89 3.69 24.18 -6.92
N VAL A 90 2.49 24.75 -7.15
CA VAL A 90 1.41 24.71 -6.15
C VAL A 90 0.82 23.30 -6.06
N LEU A 91 0.67 22.60 -7.19
CA LEU A 91 0.21 21.22 -7.19
C LEU A 91 1.24 20.27 -6.55
N GLU A 92 2.53 20.53 -6.73
CA GLU A 92 3.61 19.78 -6.08
C GLU A 92 3.55 19.93 -4.56
N ALA A 93 3.49 21.17 -4.05
CA ALA A 93 3.37 21.40 -2.62
C ALA A 93 2.13 20.71 -2.01
N ILE A 94 0.99 20.76 -2.69
CA ILE A 94 -0.23 20.08 -2.24
C ILE A 94 -0.08 18.55 -2.30
N ALA A 95 0.60 18.03 -3.33
CA ALA A 95 0.85 16.59 -3.45
C ALA A 95 1.77 16.10 -2.33
N ASP A 96 2.82 16.85 -2.00
CA ASP A 96 3.74 16.51 -0.91
C ASP A 96 2.99 16.52 0.44
N GLU A 97 2.17 17.54 0.72
CA GLU A 97 1.35 17.57 1.94
C GLU A 97 0.35 16.39 2.02
N LEU A 98 -0.13 15.91 0.88
CA LEU A 98 -1.04 14.77 0.81
C LEU A 98 -0.30 13.44 0.98
N GLU A 99 0.94 13.34 0.50
CA GLU A 99 1.84 12.21 0.73
C GLU A 99 2.27 12.12 2.20
N ASP A 100 2.52 13.24 2.87
CA ASP A 100 2.74 13.27 4.32
C ASP A 100 1.54 12.71 5.09
N LEU A 101 0.33 13.13 4.72
CA LEU A 101 -0.88 12.58 5.32
C LEU A 101 -1.04 11.09 5.02
N TRP A 102 -0.71 10.66 3.80
CA TRP A 102 -0.73 9.25 3.44
C TRP A 102 0.23 8.43 4.32
N ALA A 103 1.45 8.92 4.54
CA ALA A 103 2.43 8.26 5.40
C ALA A 103 1.96 8.17 6.85
N ASP A 104 1.36 9.24 7.40
CA ASP A 104 0.82 9.25 8.76
C ASP A 104 -0.31 8.22 8.94
N VAL A 105 -1.22 8.13 7.97
CA VAL A 105 -2.32 7.15 7.98
C VAL A 105 -1.77 5.73 7.81
N HIS A 106 -0.78 5.55 6.93
CA HIS A 106 -0.12 4.27 6.70
C HIS A 106 0.53 3.74 7.97
N GLN A 107 1.36 4.56 8.61
CA GLN A 107 2.05 4.22 9.85
C GLN A 107 1.06 3.83 10.96
N THR A 108 -0.07 4.55 11.05
CA THR A 108 -1.11 4.24 12.05
C THR A 108 -1.73 2.86 11.83
N LEU A 109 -2.01 2.50 10.57
CA LEU A 109 -2.56 1.19 10.22
C LEU A 109 -1.51 0.09 10.42
N GLU A 110 -0.28 0.31 9.98
CA GLU A 110 0.83 -0.64 10.10
C GLU A 110 1.11 -0.99 11.57
N SER A 111 1.27 0.02 12.43
CA SER A 111 1.49 -0.20 13.86
C SER A 111 0.33 -0.94 14.55
N PHE A 112 -0.90 -0.78 14.07
CA PHE A 112 -2.03 -1.55 14.59
C PHE A 112 -1.92 -3.03 14.21
N VAL A 113 -1.58 -3.35 12.97
CA VAL A 113 -1.37 -4.74 12.51
C VAL A 113 -0.25 -5.40 13.31
N GLU A 114 0.90 -4.74 13.45
CA GLU A 114 2.04 -5.24 14.22
C GLU A 114 1.66 -5.54 15.68
N SER A 115 0.86 -4.67 16.31
CA SER A 115 0.42 -4.86 17.70
C SER A 115 -0.53 -6.05 17.88
N GLN A 116 -1.35 -6.36 16.87
CA GLN A 116 -2.23 -7.53 16.91
C GLN A 116 -1.41 -8.82 16.77
N ASP A 117 -0.43 -8.85 15.87
CA ASP A 117 0.45 -10.00 15.68
C ASP A 117 1.28 -10.30 16.94
N SER A 118 1.78 -9.27 17.63
CA SER A 118 2.50 -9.44 18.90
C SER A 118 1.61 -9.95 20.03
N ASN A 119 0.38 -9.44 20.16
CA ASN A 119 -0.58 -9.89 21.18
C ASN A 119 -1.03 -11.34 20.93
N ALA A 120 -1.24 -11.72 19.67
CA ALA A 120 -1.57 -13.09 19.29
C ALA A 120 -0.44 -14.08 19.65
N ASN A 121 0.83 -13.63 19.59
CA ASN A 121 1.98 -14.43 19.97
C ASN A 121 2.23 -14.46 21.49
N GLU A 122 1.90 -13.38 22.23
CA GLU A 122 2.03 -13.31 23.70
C GLU A 122 0.96 -14.13 24.45
N SER A 123 -0.20 -14.39 23.85
CA SER A 123 -1.23 -15.23 24.49
C SER A 123 -0.88 -16.73 24.55
N HIS A 124 0.31 -17.14 24.11
CA HIS A 124 0.75 -18.53 24.08
C HIS A 124 1.97 -18.84 24.96
N SER A 125 2.27 -18.00 25.94
CA SER A 125 3.24 -18.32 26.99
C SER A 125 2.64 -18.14 28.38
N GLU A 126 2.95 -19.09 29.26
CA GLU A 126 2.62 -19.10 30.69
C GLU A 126 1.19 -19.52 31.11
N ARG A 127 0.80 -20.76 30.74
CA ARG A 127 0.29 -21.65 31.80
C ARG A 127 1.48 -22.35 32.45
N HIS A 128 2.13 -21.64 33.37
CA HIS A 128 3.08 -22.25 34.29
C HIS A 128 2.31 -23.15 35.26
N ILE A 129 2.13 -24.41 34.89
CA ILE A 129 1.65 -25.44 35.81
C ILE A 129 2.85 -25.89 36.65
N GLN A 130 3.10 -25.21 37.76
CA GLN A 130 3.97 -25.73 38.82
C GLN A 130 3.13 -26.66 39.68
N ASN A 131 3.12 -27.95 39.32
CA ASN A 131 2.69 -28.98 40.25
C ASN A 131 3.94 -29.63 40.82
N SER A 132 4.27 -29.28 42.05
CA SER A 132 5.37 -29.90 42.79
C SER A 132 4.86 -30.18 44.20
N ASN A 133 4.49 -31.43 44.45
CA ASN A 133 4.48 -31.98 45.80
C ASN A 133 5.12 -33.37 45.76
N PRO A 134 6.37 -33.54 46.24
CA PRO A 134 7.00 -34.85 46.35
C PRO A 134 6.64 -35.53 47.69
N ASP A 135 6.20 -36.77 47.55
CA ASP A 135 6.12 -37.93 48.46
C ASP A 135 6.34 -37.78 49.97
N PHE A 136 5.42 -38.36 50.76
CA PHE A 136 5.75 -39.09 51.98
C PHE A 136 4.86 -40.35 52.14
N HIS A 137 5.50 -41.39 52.68
CA HIS A 137 5.27 -42.82 52.54
C HIS A 137 4.30 -43.47 53.57
N SER A 138 3.89 -44.72 53.28
CA SER A 138 3.44 -45.80 54.22
C SER A 138 1.95 -45.80 54.62
N THR A 139 1.19 -46.91 54.73
CA THR A 139 1.45 -48.37 54.82
C THR A 139 0.13 -49.14 54.58
N ASP A 140 0.25 -50.45 54.35
CA ASP A 140 -0.70 -51.55 54.65
C ASP A 140 -1.94 -51.85 53.77
N GLU A 141 -1.88 -53.08 53.21
CA GLU A 141 -2.90 -54.15 53.21
C GLU A 141 -4.26 -53.96 52.51
N SER A 142 -4.53 -54.87 51.54
CA SER A 142 -5.65 -55.83 51.59
C SER A 142 -6.15 -56.23 50.20
N GLU A 143 -5.64 -57.38 49.76
CA GLU A 143 -6.27 -58.52 49.08
C GLU A 143 -7.64 -58.43 48.36
N HIS A 144 -7.64 -59.10 47.21
CA HIS A 144 -8.72 -59.89 46.58
C HIS A 144 -9.78 -59.21 45.70
N GLY A 145 -9.88 -59.72 44.46
CA GLY A 145 -11.08 -59.57 43.64
C GLY A 145 -10.92 -59.93 42.16
N LEU A 146 -10.83 -61.23 41.86
CA LEU A 146 -10.86 -61.85 40.53
C LEU A 146 -11.91 -61.28 39.56
N GLY A 147 -11.53 -61.20 38.28
CA GLY A 147 -12.47 -61.13 37.16
C GLY A 147 -11.75 -61.05 35.81
N LYS A 148 -11.36 -62.22 35.27
CA LYS A 148 -11.05 -62.41 33.84
C LYS A 148 -12.27 -61.97 32.99
N ILE A 149 -12.16 -61.56 31.73
CA ILE A 149 -11.77 -62.33 30.53
C ILE A 149 -11.67 -61.35 29.33
N ASP A 150 -10.64 -61.56 28.50
CA ASP A 150 -10.61 -61.77 27.02
C ASP A 150 -11.55 -60.92 26.13
N GLU A 151 -11.26 -60.48 24.91
CA GLU A 151 -10.26 -60.83 23.89
C GLU A 151 -10.42 -59.84 22.70
N ALA A 152 -9.43 -59.82 21.80
CA ALA A 152 -9.52 -59.61 20.34
C ALA A 152 -9.92 -58.21 19.80
N SER A 153 -8.99 -57.49 19.17
CA SER A 153 -8.69 -57.56 17.71
C SER A 153 -9.47 -56.49 16.92
N GLY A 154 -8.91 -55.66 16.05
CA GLY A 154 -7.58 -55.59 15.47
C GLY A 154 -7.53 -54.50 14.38
N SER A 155 -6.33 -54.35 13.81
CA SER A 155 -6.01 -53.83 12.47
C SER A 155 -6.23 -52.33 12.19
N ALA A 156 -5.19 -51.50 12.18
CA ALA A 156 -4.11 -51.38 11.19
C ALA A 156 -4.52 -50.72 9.86
N ALA A 157 -3.97 -49.51 9.69
CA ALA A 157 -3.57 -48.79 8.49
C ALA A 157 -4.12 -49.21 7.11
N LYS A 158 -4.69 -48.24 6.38
CA LYS A 158 -4.53 -48.19 4.93
C LYS A 158 -4.49 -46.76 4.41
N THR A 159 -3.32 -46.39 3.90
CA THR A 159 -3.09 -45.33 2.90
C THR A 159 -3.68 -45.77 1.57
N ASP A 160 -4.26 -44.85 0.80
CA ASP A 160 -3.99 -44.70 -0.64
C ASP A 160 -4.80 -43.52 -1.19
N ASN A 161 -4.08 -42.52 -1.69
CA ASN A 161 -4.63 -41.42 -2.46
C ASN A 161 -4.07 -41.58 -3.89
N VAL A 162 -4.91 -41.99 -4.84
CA VAL A 162 -4.56 -42.07 -6.26
C VAL A 162 -5.58 -41.29 -7.09
N HIS A 163 -5.05 -40.23 -7.66
CA HIS A 163 -5.30 -39.60 -8.95
C HIS A 163 -6.33 -40.24 -9.91
N SER A 164 -7.29 -39.42 -10.37
CA SER A 164 -7.65 -39.22 -11.79
C SER A 164 -8.43 -37.91 -11.93
#